data_AF-A0A7J3ADQ9-F1
#
_entry.id   AF-A0A7J3ADQ9-F1
#
_cell.length_a   1.000
_cell.length_b   1.000
_cell.length_c   1.000
_cell.angle_alpha   90.00
_cell.angle_beta   90.00
_cell.angle_gamma   90.00
#
_symmetry.space_group_name_H-M   'P 1'
#
loop_
_entity.id
_entity.type
_entity.pdbx_description
1 polymer ?
#
loop_
_entity_poly.entity_id
_entity_poly.type
_entity_poly.pdbx_seq_one_letter_code
_entity_poly.pdbx_strand_id
1 'polypeptide(L)'
;AGRVYAVDMNAAAIERLKRKAEKEGVKNIYAVAAAAEDTVFCEGCADIVFYSTVLHDFKDPAKVLRNAKQMLKHGGKLVNIDWKKKPTLFGPPVHIRFSEEQAASLIKAAGFRIESVNDVGRNHYIISAQA
;
A
#
# COMPACT_ATOMS: atom_id res chain seq x y z
N ALA A 1 18.43 0.80 13.06
CA ALA A 1 17.40 -0.08 12.46
C ALA A 1 16.13 0.73 12.23
N GLY A 2 15.46 0.57 11.08
CA GLY A 2 14.16 1.21 10.83
C GLY A 2 13.01 0.50 11.56
N ARG A 3 11.80 1.07 11.55
CA ARG A 3 10.57 0.47 12.10
C ARG A 3 9.56 0.24 10.98
N VAL A 4 8.84 -0.87 11.03
CA VAL A 4 7.78 -1.23 10.07
C VAL A 4 6.45 -1.31 10.80
N TYR A 5 5.44 -0.65 10.25
CA TYR A 5 4.05 -0.77 10.69
C TYR A 5 3.28 -1.55 9.61
N ALA A 6 2.60 -2.62 10.01
CA ALA A 6 1.82 -3.47 9.12
C ALA A 6 0.36 -3.52 9.57
N VAL A 7 -0.56 -3.36 8.63
CA VAL A 7 -2.00 -3.48 8.86
C VAL A 7 -2.59 -4.38 7.78
N ASP A 8 -3.48 -5.27 8.18
CA ASP A 8 -4.27 -6.12 7.29
C ASP A 8 -5.59 -6.46 8.01
N MET A 9 -6.71 -6.51 7.29
CA MET A 9 -7.99 -6.88 7.91
C MET A 9 -8.07 -8.37 8.26
N ASN A 10 -7.20 -9.20 7.67
CA ASN A 10 -7.11 -10.62 7.93
C ASN A 10 -6.24 -10.91 9.17
N ALA A 11 -6.90 -11.17 10.30
CA ALA A 11 -6.24 -11.49 11.56
C ALA A 11 -5.28 -12.69 11.46
N ALA A 12 -5.62 -13.73 10.69
CA ALA A 12 -4.76 -14.89 10.50
C ALA A 12 -3.48 -14.55 9.70
N ALA A 13 -3.55 -13.58 8.78
CA ALA A 13 -2.37 -13.08 8.06
C ALA A 13 -1.42 -12.33 9.01
N ILE A 14 -1.96 -11.46 9.87
CA ILE A 14 -1.18 -10.74 10.89
C ILE A 14 -0.54 -11.70 11.90
N GLU A 15 -1.27 -12.72 12.33
CA GLU A 15 -0.74 -13.73 13.25
C GLU A 15 0.41 -14.53 12.61
N ARG A 16 0.25 -14.92 11.34
CA ARG A 16 1.32 -15.57 10.55
C ARG A 16 2.54 -14.66 10.38
N LEU A 17 2.34 -13.36 10.13
CA LEU A 17 3.40 -12.37 10.06
C LEU A 17 4.18 -12.30 11.38
N LYS A 18 3.48 -12.19 12.51
CA LYS A 18 4.10 -12.14 13.85
C LYS A 18 4.93 -13.38 14.15
N ARG A 19 4.38 -14.58 13.91
CA ARG A 19 5.12 -15.85 14.08
C ARG A 19 6.38 -15.92 13.20
N LYS A 20 6.27 -15.51 11.94
CA LYS A 20 7.41 -15.50 11.01
C LYS A 20 8.49 -14.53 11.50
N ALA A 21 8.10 -13.32 11.89
CA ALA A 21 9.01 -12.31 12.42
C ALA A 21 9.74 -12.80 13.68
N GLU A 22 9.03 -13.45 14.61
CA GLU A 22 9.62 -14.07 15.80
C GLU A 22 10.64 -15.15 15.44
N LYS A 23 10.26 -16.09 14.57
CA LYS A 23 11.14 -17.18 14.10
C LYS A 23 12.40 -16.65 13.41
N GLU A 24 12.30 -15.57 12.65
CA GLU A 24 13.41 -14.94 11.93
C GLU A 24 14.18 -13.91 12.79
N GLY A 25 13.80 -13.69 14.04
CA GLY A 25 14.43 -12.71 14.93
C GLY A 25 14.22 -11.24 14.51
N VAL A 26 13.22 -10.96 13.68
CA VAL A 26 12.86 -9.63 13.19
C VAL A 26 12.02 -8.91 14.25
N LYS A 27 12.64 -7.98 14.97
CA LYS A 27 12.03 -7.31 16.14
C LYS A 27 11.42 -5.93 15.87
N ASN A 28 11.52 -5.42 14.64
CA ASN A 28 11.17 -4.04 14.29
C ASN A 28 9.81 -3.90 13.58
N ILE A 29 8.96 -4.93 13.63
CA ILE A 29 7.62 -4.93 13.01
C ILE A 29 6.56 -4.76 14.09
N TYR A 30 5.73 -3.73 13.95
CA TYR A 30 4.47 -3.57 14.67
C TYR A 30 3.32 -3.92 13.72
N ALA A 31 2.53 -4.95 14.05
CA ALA A 31 1.49 -5.47 13.16
C ALA A 31 0.12 -5.52 13.85
N VAL A 32 -0.91 -4.99 13.19
CA VAL A 32 -2.29 -4.92 13.68
C VAL A 32 -3.29 -5.51 12.69
N ALA A 33 -4.30 -6.20 13.21
CA ALA A 33 -5.41 -6.70 12.42
C ALA A 33 -6.52 -5.63 12.41
N ALA A 34 -6.63 -4.87 11.32
CA ALA A 34 -7.55 -3.75 11.19
C ALA A 34 -7.78 -3.38 9.71
N ALA A 35 -8.81 -2.60 9.44
CA ALA A 35 -8.99 -1.97 8.13
C ALA A 35 -8.01 -0.79 7.97
N ALA A 36 -7.38 -0.67 6.81
CA ALA A 36 -6.48 0.46 6.53
C ALA A 36 -7.23 1.79 6.50
N GLU A 37 -8.51 1.76 6.13
CA GLU A 37 -9.45 2.88 6.16
C GLU A 37 -9.55 3.49 7.56
N ASP A 38 -9.38 2.70 8.62
CA ASP A 38 -9.55 3.11 10.01
C ASP A 38 -8.23 3.14 10.78
N THR A 39 -7.11 2.97 10.08
CA THR A 39 -5.77 2.88 10.69
C THR A 39 -4.89 4.04 10.24
N VAL A 40 -4.49 4.86 11.22
CA VAL A 40 -3.41 5.84 11.11
C VAL A 40 -2.46 5.56 12.26
N PHE A 41 -1.25 5.07 11.97
CA PHE A 41 -0.29 4.69 13.02
C PHE A 41 0.35 5.90 13.71
N CYS A 42 0.43 7.02 13.01
CA CYS A 42 1.08 8.25 13.44
C CYS A 42 0.76 9.37 12.43
N GLU A 43 1.08 10.61 12.79
CA GLU A 43 1.12 11.73 11.84
C GLU A 43 2.57 12.07 11.52
N GLY A 44 2.90 12.20 10.23
CA GLY A 44 4.21 12.69 9.79
C GLY A 44 5.41 11.86 10.25
N CYS A 45 5.26 10.55 10.49
CA CYS A 45 6.35 9.71 11.01
C CYS A 45 6.96 8.75 9.99
N ALA A 46 6.26 8.45 8.90
CA ALA A 46 6.70 7.48 7.90
C ALA A 46 7.54 8.13 6.81
N ASP A 47 8.67 7.50 6.47
CA ASP A 47 9.46 7.87 5.28
C ASP A 47 8.82 7.30 4.00
N ILE A 48 8.21 6.11 4.11
CA ILE A 48 7.55 5.39 3.02
C ILE A 48 6.23 4.78 3.52
N VAL A 49 5.19 4.88 2.70
CA VAL A 49 3.99 4.04 2.78
C VAL A 49 3.98 3.14 1.54
N PHE A 50 3.80 1.85 1.74
CA PHE A 50 3.90 0.84 0.68
C PHE A 50 2.61 0.03 0.56
N TYR A 51 2.01 0.05 -0.63
CA TYR A 51 0.89 -0.79 -1.01
C TYR A 51 1.34 -1.84 -2.00
N SER A 52 1.12 -3.11 -1.66
CA SER A 52 1.46 -4.24 -2.50
C SER A 52 0.19 -4.98 -2.88
N THR A 53 -0.20 -4.82 -4.14
CA THR A 53 -1.35 -5.49 -4.77
C THR A 53 -2.63 -5.40 -3.94
N VAL A 54 -2.94 -4.22 -3.40
CA VAL A 54 -4.06 -4.03 -2.46
C VAL A 54 -4.87 -2.75 -2.72
N LEU A 55 -4.37 -1.81 -3.53
CA LEU A 55 -5.07 -0.54 -3.74
C LEU A 55 -6.47 -0.75 -4.35
N HIS A 56 -6.61 -1.75 -5.23
CA HIS A 56 -7.88 -2.17 -5.83
C HIS A 56 -8.85 -2.90 -4.87
N ASP A 57 -8.37 -3.40 -3.73
CA ASP A 57 -9.18 -4.18 -2.77
C ASP A 57 -9.78 -3.31 -1.66
N PHE A 58 -9.28 -2.08 -1.46
CA PHE A 58 -9.82 -1.19 -0.45
C PHE A 58 -11.25 -0.77 -0.78
N LYS A 59 -12.10 -0.70 0.25
CA LYS A 59 -13.50 -0.27 0.10
C LYS A 59 -13.56 1.21 -0.22
N ASP A 60 -12.66 1.99 0.38
CA ASP A 60 -12.49 3.41 0.11
C ASP A 60 -11.01 3.72 -0.21
N PRO A 61 -10.58 3.55 -1.47
CA PRO A 61 -9.20 3.82 -1.88
C PRO A 61 -8.81 5.30 -1.68
N ALA A 62 -9.76 6.23 -1.69
CA ALA A 62 -9.48 7.64 -1.46
C ALA A 62 -9.15 7.91 0.02
N LYS A 63 -9.87 7.27 0.97
CA LYS A 63 -9.62 7.39 2.41
C LYS A 63 -8.26 6.81 2.79
N VAL A 64 -7.93 5.61 2.33
CA VAL A 64 -6.62 5.00 2.64
C VAL A 64 -5.46 5.83 2.09
N LEU A 65 -5.59 6.41 0.89
CA LEU A 65 -4.58 7.31 0.33
C LEU A 65 -4.43 8.60 1.16
N ARG A 66 -5.53 9.17 1.67
CA ARG A 66 -5.45 10.31 2.62
C ARG A 66 -4.78 9.91 3.93
N ASN A 67 -5.10 8.74 4.50
CA ASN A 67 -4.44 8.22 5.70
C ASN A 67 -2.94 8.01 5.44
N ALA A 68 -2.56 7.47 4.27
CA ALA A 68 -1.15 7.35 3.87
C ALA A 68 -0.45 8.71 3.84
N LYS A 69 -1.10 9.73 3.26
CA LYS A 69 -0.55 11.08 3.21
C LYS A 69 -0.36 11.66 4.62
N GLN A 70 -1.31 11.46 5.52
CA GLN A 70 -1.22 11.90 6.92
C GLN A 70 -0.07 11.22 7.68
N MET A 71 0.19 9.94 7.42
CA MET A 71 1.29 9.19 8.04
C MET A 71 2.68 9.60 7.51
N LEU A 72 2.77 10.07 6.28
CA LEU A 72 4.04 10.42 5.64
C LEU A 72 4.61 11.75 6.16
N LYS A 73 5.94 11.77 6.37
CA LYS A 73 6.71 13.00 6.54
C LYS A 73 6.56 13.89 5.30
N HIS A 74 6.82 15.20 5.46
CA HIS A 74 6.97 16.08 4.31
C HIS A 74 8.05 15.55 3.36
N GLY A 75 7.70 15.35 2.08
CA GLY A 75 8.59 14.77 1.09
C GLY A 75 8.76 13.24 1.16
N GLY A 76 8.06 12.57 2.07
CA GLY A 76 7.96 11.11 2.15
C GLY A 76 7.23 10.53 0.94
N LYS A 77 7.34 9.20 0.74
CA LYS A 77 6.89 8.56 -0.51
C LYS A 77 5.79 7.54 -0.30
N LEU A 78 4.76 7.61 -1.14
CA LEU A 78 3.87 6.49 -1.40
C LEU A 78 4.45 5.65 -2.54
N VAL A 79 4.53 4.34 -2.33
CA VAL A 79 4.87 3.38 -3.38
C VAL A 79 3.71 2.38 -3.51
N ASN A 80 3.08 2.35 -4.67
CA ASN A 80 1.99 1.44 -4.97
C ASN A 80 2.41 0.48 -6.09
N ILE A 81 2.45 -0.81 -5.82
CA ILE A 81 2.58 -1.86 -6.84
C ILE A 81 1.22 -2.51 -7.00
N ASP A 82 0.69 -2.59 -8.21
CA ASP A 82 -0.60 -3.24 -8.43
C ASP A 82 -0.71 -3.90 -9.82
N TRP A 83 -1.77 -4.67 -10.00
CA TRP A 83 -2.07 -5.42 -11.22
C TRP A 83 -2.44 -4.50 -12.36
N LYS A 84 -1.85 -4.75 -13.54
CA LYS A 84 -2.31 -4.15 -14.80
C LYS A 84 -3.76 -4.57 -15.06
N LYS A 85 -4.56 -3.62 -15.55
CA LYS A 85 -5.96 -3.83 -15.92
C LYS A 85 -6.09 -4.55 -17.27
N LYS A 86 -5.66 -5.80 -17.29
CA LYS A 86 -5.73 -6.71 -18.44
C LYS A 86 -6.00 -8.15 -17.97
N PRO A 87 -6.58 -9.02 -18.81
CA PRO A 87 -6.69 -10.44 -18.49
C PRO A 87 -5.33 -11.06 -18.16
N THR A 88 -5.29 -11.88 -17.12
CA THR A 88 -4.11 -12.66 -16.70
C THR A 88 -4.54 -14.06 -16.30
N LEU A 89 -3.61 -15.03 -16.34
CA LEU A 89 -3.89 -16.42 -15.95
C LEU A 89 -4.31 -16.57 -14.48
N PHE A 90 -3.86 -15.67 -13.62
CA PHE A 90 -4.14 -15.64 -12.18
C PHE A 90 -4.20 -14.19 -11.69
N GLY A 91 -4.68 -14.00 -10.45
CA GLY A 91 -4.82 -12.70 -9.81
C GLY A 91 -6.28 -12.27 -9.63
N PRO A 92 -6.51 -11.05 -9.14
CA PRO A 92 -7.85 -10.52 -8.88
C PRO A 92 -8.65 -10.38 -10.18
N PRO A 93 -10.00 -10.41 -10.16
CA PRO A 93 -10.81 -10.14 -11.35
C PRO A 93 -10.45 -8.80 -12.01
N VAL A 94 -10.45 -8.74 -13.35
CA VAL A 94 -10.04 -7.53 -14.08
C VAL A 94 -10.89 -6.30 -13.72
N HIS A 95 -12.17 -6.50 -13.40
CA HIS A 95 -13.11 -5.41 -13.14
C HIS A 95 -12.82 -4.63 -11.84
N ILE A 96 -12.19 -5.26 -10.84
CA ILE A 96 -11.80 -4.57 -9.60
C ILE A 96 -10.47 -3.83 -9.75
N ARG A 97 -9.62 -4.24 -10.71
CA ARG A 97 -8.30 -3.63 -10.91
C ARG A 97 -8.41 -2.18 -11.40
N PHE A 98 -7.48 -1.35 -10.93
CA PHE A 98 -7.24 -0.03 -11.50
C PHE A 98 -6.21 -0.10 -12.62
N SER A 99 -6.46 0.61 -13.74
CA SER A 99 -5.39 0.89 -14.69
C SER A 99 -4.35 1.83 -14.05
N GLU A 100 -3.19 1.95 -14.69
CA GLU A 100 -2.13 2.86 -14.26
C GLU A 100 -2.65 4.31 -14.15
N GLU A 101 -3.46 4.74 -15.11
CA GLU A 101 -4.08 6.07 -15.15
C GLU A 101 -5.11 6.25 -14.03
N GLN A 102 -5.93 5.23 -13.76
CA GLN A 102 -6.93 5.27 -12.68
C GLN A 102 -6.25 5.38 -11.32
N ALA A 103 -5.25 4.54 -11.06
CA ALA A 103 -4.49 4.57 -9.81
C ALA A 103 -3.72 5.89 -9.65
N ALA A 104 -3.04 6.36 -10.70
CA ALA A 104 -2.36 7.65 -10.68
C ALA A 104 -3.32 8.81 -10.41
N SER A 105 -4.53 8.77 -10.96
CA SER A 105 -5.55 9.81 -10.73
C SER A 105 -6.04 9.82 -9.29
N LEU A 106 -6.30 8.65 -8.70
CA LEU A 106 -6.67 8.53 -7.28
C LEU A 106 -5.56 9.05 -6.36
N ILE A 107 -4.31 8.67 -6.65
CA ILE A 107 -3.12 9.10 -5.90
C ILE A 107 -2.96 10.63 -5.99
N LYS A 108 -3.09 11.23 -7.18
CA LYS A 108 -3.06 12.68 -7.36
C LYS A 108 -4.20 13.38 -6.62
N ALA A 109 -5.42 12.83 -6.66
CA ALA A 109 -6.59 13.41 -5.98
C ALA A 109 -6.45 13.39 -4.45
N ALA A 110 -5.69 12.44 -3.90
CA ALA A 110 -5.30 12.43 -2.49
C ALA A 110 -4.18 13.43 -2.15
N GLY A 111 -3.71 14.20 -3.14
CA GLY A 111 -2.74 15.29 -2.98
C GLY A 111 -1.29 14.90 -3.23
N PHE A 112 -1.00 13.69 -3.71
CA PHE A 112 0.38 13.30 -4.01
C PHE A 112 0.85 13.83 -5.36
N ARG A 113 2.15 14.07 -5.49
CA ARG A 113 2.80 14.34 -6.77
C ARG A 113 3.40 13.04 -7.31
N ILE A 114 2.92 12.56 -8.46
CA ILE A 114 3.49 11.37 -9.12
C ILE A 114 4.93 11.68 -9.54
N GLU A 115 5.86 10.83 -9.12
CA GLU A 115 7.26 10.88 -9.53
C GLU A 115 7.53 9.95 -10.71
N SER A 116 6.95 8.76 -10.69
CA SER A 116 7.09 7.80 -11.79
C SER A 116 5.96 6.79 -11.84
N VAL A 117 5.72 6.27 -13.04
CA VAL A 117 4.87 5.12 -13.34
C VAL A 117 5.69 4.20 -14.22
N ASN A 118 5.90 2.96 -13.81
CA ASN A 118 6.72 2.00 -14.54
C ASN A 118 6.11 0.60 -14.49
N ASP A 119 6.57 -0.25 -15.40
CA ASP A 119 6.25 -1.69 -15.39
C ASP A 119 7.06 -2.43 -14.33
N VAL A 120 6.41 -3.37 -13.64
CA VAL A 120 7.09 -4.36 -12.78
C VAL A 120 6.71 -5.76 -13.23
N GLY A 121 7.64 -6.37 -13.94
CA GLY A 121 7.40 -7.63 -14.63
C GLY A 121 6.29 -7.51 -15.68
N ARG A 122 5.63 -8.63 -15.98
CA ARG A 122 4.65 -8.68 -17.08
C ARG A 122 3.24 -8.21 -16.70
N ASN A 123 2.88 -8.32 -15.42
CA ASN A 123 1.48 -8.23 -14.96
C ASN A 123 1.22 -7.08 -14.00
N HIS A 124 2.25 -6.38 -13.53
CA HIS A 124 2.10 -5.32 -12.54
C HIS A 124 2.71 -4.02 -13.04
N TYR A 125 2.26 -2.92 -12.45
CA TYR A 125 2.89 -1.62 -12.53
C TYR A 125 3.33 -1.18 -11.13
N ILE A 126 4.20 -0.18 -11.08
CA ILE A 126 4.58 0.53 -9.87
C ILE A 126 4.40 2.03 -10.08
N ILE A 127 3.80 2.69 -9.09
CA ILE A 127 3.67 4.14 -9.00
C ILE A 127 4.45 4.60 -7.78
N SER A 128 5.44 5.47 -7.99
CA SER A 128 6.09 6.22 -6.91
C SER A 128 5.53 7.64 -6.88
N ALA A 129 5.12 8.11 -5.71
CA ALA A 129 4.58 9.45 -5.55
C ALA A 129 5.05 10.10 -4.24
N GLN A 130 5.29 11.41 -4.27
CA GLN A 130 5.71 12.18 -3.11
C GLN A 130 4.51 12.84 -2.42
N ALA A 131 4.47 12.79 -1.09
CA ALA A 131 3.46 13.45 -0.25
C ALA A 131 3.58 14.98 -0.26
#